data_AF-A0A9W4GYB3-F1
#
_entry.id   AF-A0A9W4GYB3-F1
#
_cell.length_a   1.000
_cell.length_b   1.000
_cell.length_c   1.000
_cell.angle_alpha   90.00
_cell.angle_beta   90.00
_cell.angle_gamma   90.00
#
_symmetry.space_group_name_H-M   'P 1'
#
loop_
_entity.id
_entity.type
_entity.pdbx_description
1 polymer ?
#
loop_
_entity_poly.entity_id
_entity_poly.type
_entity_poly.pdbx_seq_one_letter_code
_entity_poly.pdbx_strand_id
1 'polypeptide(L)'
;MTIMNGGGSNTNWPTVSCTVPGSTTPPTTPPTTPPTTPPTTPPTTPPPSGSAPLKPRMVIMTDITSADWEPDDMESLIHVLASADMYEIDGIISTTGWSLDGSSPLQTSHIYDVINAYAKDLPNLMKRSGQTGFLADETHQRIGYWPSPDHLRSLVKEGLDVRGMGAVGAGKDSAGSNQVVSVVDQADTRPVWMTFWGSGNTLAQALWHVQNTRSAADLATFISKVRVYAITDQDRGYTGEGYSNSSQYWMRKTFPSLFYIWSETAWGEYGSTIKNTYWPQYTSKIQGHGALGGMYPTWKYIVEGDSPSWLHLWPGLNDPNDPSQYGFGGRFIYGTGPDGQTKAYTDNTGDPANQSRAAIDRTLQDQTNNFISRIDWATNGTGNRNPNLVVNNDNGYTPLTLTATPGSTVTLTTTGTTDPDGNAITYTWTHDTGTGYTGTVNLTTTGTTTNIQIPTNTAGQTISIILRAADNGTPSLATYRRIQIKTS
;
A
#
# COMPACT_ATOMS: atom_id res chain seq x y z
N MET A 1 30.10 -3.54 -55.00
CA MET A 1 29.58 -3.90 -56.34
C MET A 1 28.13 -3.44 -56.38
N THR A 2 27.86 -2.48 -57.26
CA THR A 2 26.63 -1.69 -57.44
C THR A 2 25.47 -2.50 -57.99
N ILE A 3 24.24 -2.31 -57.48
CA ILE A 3 22.94 -2.32 -58.22
C ILE A 3 21.97 -1.44 -57.37
N MET A 4 21.66 -0.18 -57.72
CA MET A 4 20.71 0.37 -58.71
C MET A 4 19.21 0.19 -58.37
N ASN A 5 18.55 1.37 -58.30
CA ASN A 5 17.13 1.68 -58.04
C ASN A 5 16.12 1.16 -59.09
N GLY A 6 14.83 1.15 -58.73
CA GLY A 6 13.75 1.41 -59.70
C GLY A 6 12.30 1.17 -59.24
N GLY A 7 11.52 2.27 -59.14
CA GLY A 7 10.05 2.34 -59.31
C GLY A 7 9.22 2.23 -58.01
N GLY A 8 8.38 3.17 -57.57
CA GLY A 8 7.68 4.25 -58.25
C GLY A 8 6.18 3.95 -58.33
N SER A 9 5.38 4.47 -57.40
CA SER A 9 3.94 4.69 -57.64
C SER A 9 3.44 5.94 -56.90
N ASN A 10 2.96 6.88 -57.69
CA ASN A 10 2.28 8.11 -57.31
C ASN A 10 0.90 7.81 -56.74
N THR A 11 0.54 8.43 -55.61
CA THR A 11 -0.86 8.79 -55.34
C THR A 11 -0.91 10.23 -54.82
N ASN A 12 -1.55 11.09 -55.62
CA ASN A 12 -1.86 12.48 -55.32
C ASN A 12 -2.99 12.55 -54.28
N TRP A 13 -2.80 13.33 -53.23
CA TRP A 13 -3.87 13.87 -52.38
C TRP A 13 -3.73 15.40 -52.32
N PRO A 14 -4.84 16.16 -52.30
CA PRO A 14 -4.81 17.61 -52.47
C PRO A 14 -4.23 18.31 -51.24
N THR A 15 -3.37 19.29 -51.48
CA THR A 15 -2.87 20.24 -50.49
C THR A 15 -4.01 21.13 -50.00
N VAL A 16 -4.44 20.92 -48.76
CA VAL A 16 -5.28 21.88 -48.03
C VAL A 16 -4.36 22.85 -47.30
N SER A 17 -4.24 24.06 -47.82
CA SER A 17 -3.57 25.18 -47.16
C SER A 17 -4.48 25.74 -46.06
N CYS A 18 -4.22 25.39 -44.80
CA CYS A 18 -4.78 26.09 -43.65
C CYS A 18 -3.84 27.24 -43.23
N THR A 19 -4.21 28.47 -43.59
CA THR A 19 -3.69 29.68 -42.96
C THR A 19 -4.18 29.76 -41.53
N VAL A 20 -3.27 29.69 -40.55
CA VAL A 20 -3.54 30.02 -39.15
C VAL A 20 -3.18 31.49 -38.93
N PRO A 21 -4.11 32.37 -38.54
CA PRO A 21 -3.78 33.73 -38.11
C PRO A 21 -3.36 33.74 -36.64
N GLY A 22 -2.26 34.41 -36.34
CA GLY A 22 -1.99 34.98 -35.01
C GLY A 22 -1.27 34.06 -34.04
N SER A 23 0.06 34.15 -34.00
CA SER A 23 0.86 33.75 -32.84
C SER A 23 0.59 34.73 -31.69
N THR A 24 -0.18 34.30 -30.69
CA THR A 24 -0.11 34.90 -29.36
C THR A 24 0.69 33.99 -28.46
N THR A 25 1.86 34.46 -28.05
CA THR A 25 2.73 33.90 -27.02
C THR A 25 1.94 33.42 -25.80
N PRO A 26 2.22 32.24 -25.22
CA PRO A 26 1.62 31.83 -23.95
C PRO A 26 2.06 32.77 -22.82
N PRO A 27 1.17 33.13 -21.88
CA PRO A 27 1.57 33.92 -20.72
C PRO A 27 2.53 33.11 -19.85
N THR A 28 3.78 33.58 -19.76
CA THR A 28 4.77 33.14 -18.78
C THR A 28 4.47 33.76 -17.43
N THR A 29 3.53 33.16 -16.70
CA THR A 29 3.37 33.42 -15.26
C THR A 29 3.26 32.06 -14.56
N PRO A 30 4.24 31.69 -13.72
CA PRO A 30 4.14 30.49 -12.89
C PRO A 30 2.92 30.62 -11.98
N PRO A 31 2.11 29.56 -11.79
CA PRO A 31 1.10 29.58 -10.76
C PRO A 31 1.80 29.72 -9.39
N THR A 32 1.27 30.64 -8.62
CA THR A 32 1.64 30.97 -7.24
C THR A 32 1.66 29.72 -6.36
N THR A 33 2.71 29.61 -5.52
CA THR A 33 2.87 28.80 -4.30
C THR A 33 1.96 27.57 -4.12
N PRO A 34 2.53 26.34 -4.04
CA PRO A 34 1.77 25.14 -3.68
C PRO A 34 1.14 25.27 -2.28
N PRO A 35 -0.04 24.69 -2.05
CA PRO A 35 -0.63 24.63 -0.72
C PRO A 35 0.30 23.87 0.23
N THR A 36 0.56 24.45 1.40
CA THR A 36 1.39 23.88 2.47
C THR A 36 0.63 22.86 3.34
N THR A 37 -0.54 22.41 2.89
CA THR A 37 -1.42 21.49 3.62
C THR A 37 -1.99 20.44 2.65
N PRO A 38 -1.86 19.14 2.96
CA PRO A 38 -2.56 18.07 2.25
C PRO A 38 -4.08 18.31 2.26
N PRO A 39 -4.82 17.85 1.23
CA PRO A 39 -6.27 17.97 1.20
C PRO A 39 -6.88 17.27 2.41
N THR A 40 -7.68 18.02 3.17
CA THR A 40 -8.28 17.57 4.42
C THR A 40 -9.61 16.86 4.17
N THR A 41 -9.66 15.61 4.65
CA THR A 41 -10.83 14.80 5.02
C THR A 41 -11.74 14.26 3.88
N PRO A 42 -11.77 12.93 3.66
CA PRO A 42 -12.81 12.27 2.88
C PRO A 42 -14.17 12.32 3.61
N PRO A 43 -15.30 12.27 2.89
CA PRO A 43 -16.63 12.19 3.50
C PRO A 43 -16.82 10.80 4.14
N THR A 44 -16.90 10.76 5.48
CA THR A 44 -17.21 9.54 6.23
C THR A 44 -18.71 9.48 6.51
N THR A 45 -19.45 8.74 5.70
CA THR A 45 -20.69 8.15 6.21
C THR A 45 -20.28 6.88 6.95
N PRO A 46 -20.41 6.79 8.29
CA PRO A 46 -20.07 5.57 9.01
C PRO A 46 -20.97 4.43 8.50
N PRO A 47 -20.44 3.21 8.33
CA PRO A 47 -21.30 2.07 8.05
C PRO A 47 -22.32 1.88 9.19
N PRO A 48 -23.47 1.26 8.91
CA PRO A 48 -24.42 0.89 9.95
C PRO A 48 -23.71 0.11 11.06
N SER A 49 -24.03 0.46 12.31
CA SER A 49 -23.49 -0.20 13.51
C SER A 49 -23.60 -1.72 13.35
N GLY A 50 -22.45 -2.40 13.40
CA GLY A 50 -22.37 -3.87 13.35
C GLY A 50 -21.93 -4.50 12.03
N SER A 51 -21.70 -3.75 10.94
CA SER A 51 -21.09 -4.29 9.72
C SER A 51 -19.58 -4.00 9.65
N ALA A 52 -18.76 -5.02 9.35
CA ALA A 52 -17.33 -4.85 9.14
C ALA A 52 -17.07 -3.78 8.05
N PRO A 53 -16.07 -2.90 8.20
CA PRO A 53 -15.82 -1.85 7.22
C PRO A 53 -15.42 -2.46 5.87
N LEU A 54 -15.61 -1.68 4.81
CA LEU A 54 -15.06 -2.01 3.49
C LEU A 54 -13.53 -2.08 3.58
N LYS A 55 -12.95 -2.99 2.80
CA LYS A 55 -11.50 -3.15 2.75
C LYS A 55 -10.86 -1.95 2.04
N PRO A 56 -9.62 -1.55 2.39
CA PRO A 56 -8.83 -0.68 1.52
C PRO A 56 -8.59 -1.33 0.16
N ARG A 57 -8.57 -0.49 -0.89
CA ARG A 57 -8.44 -0.89 -2.30
C ARG A 57 -6.99 -0.79 -2.75
N MET A 58 -6.49 -1.79 -3.46
CA MET A 58 -5.13 -1.75 -4.00
C MET A 58 -4.96 -2.43 -5.36
N VAL A 59 -4.01 -1.92 -6.15
CA VAL A 59 -3.50 -2.53 -7.37
C VAL A 59 -2.01 -2.78 -7.17
N ILE A 60 -1.62 -4.04 -7.32
CA ILE A 60 -0.22 -4.48 -7.21
C ILE A 60 0.45 -4.36 -8.58
N MET A 61 1.59 -3.68 -8.66
CA MET A 61 2.44 -3.62 -9.85
C MET A 61 3.79 -4.24 -9.52
N THR A 62 4.00 -5.45 -10.04
CA THR A 62 5.08 -6.34 -9.63
C THR A 62 5.94 -6.76 -10.81
N ASP A 63 7.26 -6.75 -10.63
CA ASP A 63 8.23 -7.32 -11.57
C ASP A 63 8.65 -8.74 -11.19
N ILE A 64 7.73 -9.47 -10.53
CA ILE A 64 7.87 -10.87 -10.14
C ILE A 64 8.60 -11.72 -11.18
N THR A 65 9.62 -12.42 -10.70
CA THR A 65 10.42 -13.34 -11.50
C THR A 65 10.48 -14.72 -10.85
N SER A 66 11.32 -15.60 -11.39
CA SER A 66 11.58 -16.88 -10.76
C SER A 66 12.29 -16.71 -9.41
N ALA A 67 11.98 -17.59 -8.47
CA ALA A 67 12.59 -17.61 -7.13
C ALA A 67 14.13 -17.66 -7.14
N ASP A 68 14.72 -18.25 -8.19
CA ASP A 68 16.18 -18.35 -8.34
C ASP A 68 16.82 -17.00 -8.73
N TRP A 69 16.07 -16.11 -9.37
CA TRP A 69 16.55 -14.80 -9.79
C TRP A 69 16.31 -13.76 -8.70
N GLU A 70 15.06 -13.51 -8.35
CA GLU A 70 14.67 -12.58 -7.31
C GLU A 70 13.33 -13.03 -6.66
N PRO A 71 13.38 -13.54 -5.42
CA PRO A 71 12.25 -14.25 -4.82
C PRO A 71 11.24 -13.37 -4.06
N ASP A 72 11.57 -12.14 -3.68
CA ASP A 72 10.82 -11.33 -2.72
C ASP A 72 9.45 -10.85 -3.22
N ASP A 73 9.26 -10.59 -4.53
CA ASP A 73 7.90 -10.36 -5.07
C ASP A 73 7.00 -11.59 -4.86
N MET A 74 7.55 -12.80 -5.03
CA MET A 74 6.80 -14.05 -4.82
C MET A 74 6.51 -14.28 -3.34
N GLU A 75 7.48 -14.02 -2.46
CA GLU A 75 7.30 -14.04 -1.01
C GLU A 75 6.18 -13.07 -0.59
N SER A 76 6.23 -11.83 -1.08
CA SER A 76 5.26 -10.77 -0.79
C SER A 76 3.86 -11.12 -1.33
N LEU A 77 3.78 -11.70 -2.54
CA LEU A 77 2.51 -12.14 -3.13
C LEU A 77 1.88 -13.29 -2.33
N ILE A 78 2.67 -14.23 -1.83
CA ILE A 78 2.18 -15.32 -0.99
C ILE A 78 1.60 -14.76 0.32
N HIS A 79 2.30 -13.84 0.97
CA HIS A 79 1.86 -13.24 2.22
C HIS A 79 0.59 -12.38 2.04
N VAL A 80 0.51 -11.56 0.99
CA VAL A 80 -0.70 -10.77 0.74
C VAL A 80 -1.90 -11.64 0.42
N LEU A 81 -1.74 -12.78 -0.29
CA LEU A 81 -2.86 -13.70 -0.54
C LEU A 81 -3.26 -14.50 0.71
N ALA A 82 -2.31 -14.86 1.59
CA ALA A 82 -2.62 -15.36 2.93
C ALA A 82 -3.36 -14.31 3.80
N SER A 83 -3.30 -13.04 3.40
CA SER A 83 -3.92 -11.88 4.04
C SER A 83 -5.06 -11.24 3.23
N ALA A 84 -5.57 -11.93 2.20
CA ALA A 84 -6.54 -11.36 1.26
C ALA A 84 -7.88 -10.97 1.91
N ASP A 85 -8.16 -11.42 3.13
CA ASP A 85 -9.32 -10.99 3.89
C ASP A 85 -9.26 -9.55 4.42
N MET A 86 -8.10 -8.90 4.33
CA MET A 86 -7.91 -7.53 4.82
C MET A 86 -7.92 -6.49 3.70
N TYR A 87 -7.72 -6.88 2.45
CA TYR A 87 -7.59 -5.97 1.29
C TYR A 87 -8.53 -6.33 0.14
N GLU A 88 -8.98 -5.31 -0.58
CA GLU A 88 -9.64 -5.47 -1.87
C GLU A 88 -8.57 -5.29 -2.95
N ILE A 89 -8.15 -6.43 -3.54
CA ILE A 89 -7.21 -6.43 -4.65
C ILE A 89 -8.04 -6.11 -5.90
N ASP A 90 -7.77 -4.98 -6.54
CA ASP A 90 -8.41 -4.53 -7.78
C ASP A 90 -7.56 -4.81 -9.03
N GLY A 91 -6.32 -5.26 -8.84
CA GLY A 91 -5.41 -5.60 -9.93
C GLY A 91 -4.13 -6.24 -9.42
N ILE A 92 -3.63 -7.22 -10.18
CA ILE A 92 -2.28 -7.78 -10.01
C ILE A 92 -1.62 -7.69 -11.38
N ILE A 93 -0.76 -6.70 -11.55
CA ILE A 93 -0.21 -6.31 -12.84
C ILE A 93 1.27 -6.66 -12.87
N SER A 94 1.66 -7.57 -13.77
CA SER A 94 3.08 -7.80 -14.05
C SER A 94 3.66 -6.62 -14.82
N THR A 95 4.87 -6.19 -14.47
CA THR A 95 5.55 -5.06 -15.08
C THR A 95 7.07 -5.25 -15.05
N THR A 96 7.81 -4.32 -15.63
CA THR A 96 9.28 -4.24 -15.48
C THR A 96 9.67 -3.66 -14.12
N GLY A 97 10.96 -3.66 -13.80
CA GLY A 97 11.51 -3.03 -12.60
C GLY A 97 13.01 -3.28 -12.49
N TRP A 98 13.49 -3.53 -11.28
CA TRP A 98 14.87 -3.91 -11.05
C TRP A 98 15.14 -5.33 -11.56
N SER A 99 14.20 -6.25 -11.31
CA SER A 99 14.33 -7.67 -11.63
C SER A 99 14.07 -7.98 -13.09
N LEU A 100 13.28 -7.14 -13.76
CA LEU A 100 13.00 -7.19 -15.20
C LEU A 100 13.25 -5.82 -15.85
N ASP A 101 14.41 -5.61 -16.45
CA ASP A 101 14.78 -4.35 -17.09
C ASP A 101 14.16 -4.12 -18.49
N GLY A 102 13.36 -5.08 -18.96
CA GLY A 102 12.76 -5.11 -20.30
C GLY A 102 13.57 -5.89 -21.35
N SER A 103 14.67 -6.54 -20.95
CA SER A 103 15.42 -7.46 -21.81
C SER A 103 14.77 -8.84 -21.97
N SER A 104 13.79 -9.17 -21.12
CA SER A 104 13.04 -10.42 -21.11
C SER A 104 11.54 -10.16 -21.02
N PRO A 105 10.69 -11.06 -21.53
CA PRO A 105 9.24 -10.95 -21.36
C PRO A 105 8.83 -10.93 -19.88
N LEU A 106 7.68 -10.31 -19.60
CA LEU A 106 7.07 -10.34 -18.28
C LEU A 106 6.77 -11.78 -17.84
N GLN A 107 7.07 -12.12 -16.59
CA GLN A 107 6.90 -13.47 -16.07
C GLN A 107 5.57 -13.65 -15.33
N THR A 108 4.48 -13.21 -15.96
CA THR A 108 3.11 -13.20 -15.43
C THR A 108 2.62 -14.57 -14.93
N SER A 109 3.18 -15.67 -15.44
CA SER A 109 2.85 -17.03 -15.00
C SER A 109 3.05 -17.25 -13.50
N HIS A 110 4.06 -16.63 -12.88
CA HIS A 110 4.34 -16.81 -11.45
C HIS A 110 3.22 -16.25 -10.57
N ILE A 111 2.51 -15.21 -11.03
CA ILE A 111 1.31 -14.70 -10.34
C ILE A 111 0.22 -15.78 -10.31
N TYR A 112 0.00 -16.45 -11.44
CA TYR A 112 -0.98 -17.53 -11.52
C TYR A 112 -0.59 -18.73 -10.66
N ASP A 113 0.70 -19.05 -10.56
CA ASP A 113 1.19 -20.13 -9.71
C ASP A 113 0.90 -19.86 -8.22
N VAL A 114 1.12 -18.62 -7.76
CA VAL A 114 0.78 -18.22 -6.39
C VAL A 114 -0.74 -18.24 -6.16
N ILE A 115 -1.56 -17.78 -7.13
CA ILE A 115 -3.03 -17.89 -7.04
C ILE A 115 -3.48 -19.37 -7.01
N ASN A 116 -2.78 -20.26 -7.71
CA ASN A 116 -3.08 -21.69 -7.69
C ASN A 116 -2.73 -22.33 -6.34
N ALA A 117 -1.66 -21.87 -5.67
CA ALA A 117 -1.37 -22.25 -4.29
C ALA A 117 -2.45 -21.73 -3.33
N TYR A 118 -2.82 -20.45 -3.43
CA TYR A 118 -3.92 -19.86 -2.67
C TYR A 118 -5.23 -20.65 -2.83
N ALA A 119 -5.59 -21.02 -4.06
CA ALA A 119 -6.82 -21.76 -4.34
C ALA A 119 -6.92 -23.10 -3.60
N LYS A 120 -5.79 -23.76 -3.34
CA LYS A 120 -5.74 -25.03 -2.59
C LYS A 120 -5.98 -24.81 -1.10
N ASP A 121 -5.45 -23.72 -0.55
CA ASP A 121 -5.55 -23.40 0.88
C ASP A 121 -6.82 -22.60 1.22
N LEU A 122 -7.47 -21.98 0.24
CA LEU A 122 -8.64 -21.13 0.42
C LEU A 122 -9.80 -21.79 1.20
N PRO A 123 -10.17 -23.07 0.96
CA PRO A 123 -11.22 -23.72 1.76
C PRO A 123 -10.91 -23.76 3.26
N ASN A 124 -9.63 -23.75 3.63
CA ASN A 124 -9.20 -23.67 5.02
C ASN A 124 -9.18 -22.22 5.52
N LEU A 125 -8.64 -21.27 4.75
CA LEU A 125 -8.62 -19.84 5.08
C LEU A 125 -10.03 -19.29 5.36
N MET A 126 -11.01 -19.65 4.53
CA MET A 126 -12.41 -19.24 4.67
C MET A 126 -13.04 -19.59 6.03
N LYS A 127 -12.54 -20.63 6.71
CA LYS A 127 -13.05 -21.03 8.05
C LYS A 127 -12.80 -19.95 9.11
N ARG A 128 -11.75 -19.13 8.94
CA ARG A 128 -11.41 -18.03 9.86
C ARG A 128 -12.60 -17.07 10.06
N SER A 129 -13.29 -16.74 8.97
CA SER A 129 -14.45 -15.85 8.94
C SER A 129 -15.78 -16.57 8.77
N GLY A 130 -15.78 -17.91 8.80
CA GLY A 130 -16.98 -18.71 8.59
C GLY A 130 -17.58 -18.57 7.17
N GLN A 131 -16.77 -18.17 6.19
CA GLN A 131 -17.23 -17.99 4.82
C GLN A 131 -17.54 -19.34 4.17
N THR A 132 -18.69 -19.44 3.50
CA THR A 132 -19.16 -20.68 2.85
C THR A 132 -19.36 -20.56 1.34
N GLY A 133 -19.14 -19.38 0.77
CA GLY A 133 -19.28 -19.11 -0.66
C GLY A 133 -18.67 -17.76 -1.04
N PHE A 134 -18.82 -17.39 -2.31
CA PHE A 134 -18.32 -16.13 -2.87
C PHE A 134 -19.47 -15.21 -3.25
N LEU A 135 -19.21 -13.90 -3.24
CA LEU A 135 -20.17 -12.91 -3.72
C LEU A 135 -20.32 -13.03 -5.24
N ALA A 136 -21.50 -12.69 -5.75
CA ALA A 136 -21.71 -12.59 -7.21
C ALA A 136 -20.93 -11.40 -7.81
N ASP A 137 -20.75 -10.34 -7.01
CA ASP A 137 -19.90 -9.20 -7.31
C ASP A 137 -18.88 -9.04 -6.19
N GLU A 138 -17.62 -9.28 -6.53
CA GLU A 138 -16.49 -9.21 -5.59
C GLU A 138 -15.77 -7.86 -5.64
N THR A 139 -16.32 -6.84 -6.31
CA THR A 139 -15.69 -5.50 -6.43
C THR A 139 -15.89 -4.60 -5.21
N HIS A 140 -16.66 -5.04 -4.20
CA HIS A 140 -16.92 -4.28 -2.97
C HIS A 140 -16.92 -5.22 -1.74
N GLN A 141 -15.73 -5.47 -1.20
CA GLN A 141 -15.47 -6.46 -0.17
C GLN A 141 -15.37 -5.81 1.22
N ARG A 142 -15.83 -6.52 2.24
CA ARG A 142 -15.68 -6.15 3.65
C ARG A 142 -14.56 -6.94 4.30
N ILE A 143 -13.92 -6.37 5.33
CA ILE A 143 -12.88 -7.06 6.10
C ILE A 143 -13.42 -8.42 6.59
N GLY A 144 -12.61 -9.46 6.40
CA GLY A 144 -12.95 -10.86 6.72
C GLY A 144 -13.41 -11.68 5.50
N TYR A 145 -13.78 -11.05 4.39
CA TYR A 145 -14.16 -11.76 3.16
C TYR A 145 -12.94 -12.25 2.38
N TRP A 146 -12.89 -13.50 1.95
CA TRP A 146 -11.83 -14.04 1.10
C TRP A 146 -12.25 -14.07 -0.37
N PRO A 147 -11.49 -13.45 -1.29
CA PRO A 147 -11.84 -13.41 -2.71
C PRO A 147 -11.75 -14.78 -3.38
N SER A 148 -12.57 -15.02 -4.39
CA SER A 148 -12.47 -16.26 -5.18
C SER A 148 -11.19 -16.29 -6.01
N PRO A 149 -10.61 -17.48 -6.28
CA PRO A 149 -9.43 -17.60 -7.14
C PRO A 149 -9.72 -17.13 -8.57
N ASP A 150 -10.94 -17.33 -9.08
CA ASP A 150 -11.33 -16.91 -10.43
C ASP A 150 -11.43 -15.39 -10.53
N HIS A 151 -11.94 -14.72 -9.48
CA HIS A 151 -11.87 -13.28 -9.38
C HIS A 151 -10.42 -12.80 -9.40
N LEU A 152 -9.53 -13.34 -8.55
CA LEU A 152 -8.11 -12.97 -8.56
C LEU A 152 -7.45 -13.17 -9.93
N ARG A 153 -7.69 -14.30 -10.61
CA ARG A 153 -7.18 -14.54 -11.98
C ARG A 153 -7.70 -13.53 -12.98
N SER A 154 -8.97 -13.11 -12.86
CA SER A 154 -9.57 -12.11 -13.75
C SER A 154 -8.89 -10.74 -13.64
N LEU A 155 -8.31 -10.45 -12.48
CA LEU A 155 -7.60 -9.21 -12.16
C LEU A 155 -6.13 -9.21 -12.61
N VAL A 156 -5.59 -10.35 -13.04
CA VAL A 156 -4.22 -10.44 -13.55
C VAL A 156 -4.15 -9.83 -14.95
N LYS A 157 -3.23 -8.89 -15.16
CA LYS A 157 -2.96 -8.25 -16.45
C LYS A 157 -1.47 -8.01 -16.64
N GLU A 158 -1.06 -7.89 -17.89
CA GLU A 158 0.29 -7.44 -18.22
C GLU A 158 0.30 -5.91 -18.36
N GLY A 159 1.25 -5.29 -17.68
CA GLY A 159 1.58 -3.88 -17.75
C GLY A 159 2.43 -3.58 -18.97
N LEU A 160 3.49 -2.79 -18.79
CA LEU A 160 4.45 -2.49 -19.84
C LEU A 160 5.70 -3.35 -19.66
N ASP A 161 6.24 -3.84 -20.77
CA ASP A 161 7.41 -4.72 -20.85
C ASP A 161 8.74 -3.99 -21.07
N VAL A 162 8.70 -2.65 -21.05
CA VAL A 162 9.89 -1.79 -21.14
C VAL A 162 9.93 -0.88 -19.92
N ARG A 163 11.11 -0.69 -19.33
CA ARG A 163 11.28 0.11 -18.11
C ARG A 163 11.19 1.62 -18.36
N GLY A 164 10.60 2.33 -17.40
CA GLY A 164 10.57 3.79 -17.38
C GLY A 164 9.74 4.46 -18.48
N MET A 165 10.01 5.74 -18.72
CA MET A 165 9.25 6.59 -19.66
C MET A 165 9.43 6.20 -21.13
N GLY A 166 10.47 5.44 -21.47
CA GLY A 166 10.62 4.85 -22.80
C GLY A 166 9.44 3.96 -23.21
N ALA A 167 8.68 3.44 -22.24
CA ALA A 167 7.51 2.59 -22.45
C ALA A 167 6.17 3.36 -22.46
N VAL A 168 6.19 4.65 -22.16
CA VAL A 168 4.98 5.47 -22.05
C VAL A 168 4.77 6.29 -23.33
N GLY A 169 3.51 6.50 -23.72
CA GLY A 169 3.12 7.40 -24.81
C GLY A 169 1.99 6.90 -25.71
N ALA A 170 1.84 7.56 -26.86
CA ALA A 170 0.79 7.27 -27.83
C ALA A 170 0.92 5.84 -28.37
N GLY A 171 -0.20 5.10 -28.38
CA GLY A 171 -0.25 3.73 -28.89
C GLY A 171 0.40 2.69 -27.98
N LYS A 172 0.71 3.03 -26.72
CA LYS A 172 1.36 2.13 -25.74
C LYS A 172 0.44 1.73 -24.58
N ASP A 173 -0.87 1.90 -24.74
CA ASP A 173 -1.82 1.38 -23.75
C ASP A 173 -1.70 -0.15 -23.67
N SER A 174 -1.51 -0.67 -22.47
CA SER A 174 -1.52 -2.09 -22.15
C SER A 174 -2.80 -2.52 -21.44
N ALA A 175 -3.01 -3.84 -21.34
CA ALA A 175 -4.11 -4.40 -20.57
C ALA A 175 -4.10 -3.92 -19.11
N GLY A 176 -2.93 -3.84 -18.48
CA GLY A 176 -2.74 -3.30 -17.14
C GLY A 176 -3.04 -1.80 -17.04
N SER A 177 -2.57 -0.98 -17.98
CA SER A 177 -2.87 0.48 -17.94
C SER A 177 -4.36 0.76 -18.12
N ASN A 178 -5.04 0.01 -18.99
CA ASN A 178 -6.49 0.09 -19.17
C ASN A 178 -7.26 -0.36 -17.92
N GLN A 179 -6.78 -1.41 -17.24
CA GLN A 179 -7.34 -1.85 -15.97
C GLN A 179 -7.20 -0.76 -14.89
N VAL A 180 -6.04 -0.11 -14.78
CA VAL A 180 -5.82 1.01 -13.85
C VAL A 180 -6.83 2.12 -14.09
N VAL A 181 -7.04 2.53 -15.36
CA VAL A 181 -8.04 3.53 -15.71
C VAL A 181 -9.44 3.10 -15.28
N SER A 182 -9.82 1.86 -15.62
CA SER A 182 -11.13 1.29 -15.26
C SER A 182 -11.38 1.28 -13.75
N VAL A 183 -10.40 0.81 -12.97
CA VAL A 183 -10.47 0.70 -11.50
C VAL A 183 -10.64 2.07 -10.84
N VAL A 184 -9.88 3.08 -11.27
CA VAL A 184 -9.95 4.43 -10.70
C VAL A 184 -11.25 5.14 -11.09
N ASP A 185 -11.79 4.85 -12.27
CA ASP A 185 -13.06 5.40 -12.75
C ASP A 185 -14.29 4.80 -12.08
N GLN A 186 -14.15 3.68 -11.37
CA GLN A 186 -15.27 3.08 -10.64
C GLN A 186 -15.93 4.10 -9.71
N ALA A 187 -17.25 3.95 -9.56
CA ALA A 187 -18.10 4.79 -8.71
C ALA A 187 -17.93 4.43 -7.22
N ASP A 188 -16.68 4.46 -6.75
CA ASP A 188 -16.28 4.26 -5.37
C ASP A 188 -15.53 5.50 -4.89
N THR A 189 -15.85 5.93 -3.67
CA THR A 189 -15.23 7.08 -3.00
C THR A 189 -13.95 6.71 -2.27
N ARG A 190 -13.72 5.41 -1.99
CA ARG A 190 -12.45 4.91 -1.45
C ARG A 190 -11.37 5.17 -2.50
N PRO A 191 -10.20 5.65 -2.09
CA PRO A 191 -9.10 5.76 -3.02
C PRO A 191 -8.49 4.40 -3.34
N VAL A 192 -7.76 4.33 -4.44
CA VAL A 192 -7.05 3.13 -4.89
C VAL A 192 -5.56 3.33 -4.67
N TRP A 193 -4.95 2.40 -3.95
CA TRP A 193 -3.52 2.37 -3.68
C TRP A 193 -2.78 1.59 -4.77
N MET A 194 -1.89 2.26 -5.46
CA MET A 194 -0.97 1.65 -6.41
C MET A 194 0.30 1.28 -5.64
N THR A 195 0.56 -0.02 -5.47
CA THR A 195 1.76 -0.52 -4.80
C THR A 195 2.79 -0.92 -5.83
N PHE A 196 3.88 -0.16 -5.94
CA PHE A 196 4.96 -0.45 -6.87
C PHE A 196 5.99 -1.34 -6.18
N TRP A 197 5.99 -2.60 -6.57
CA TRP A 197 7.01 -3.58 -6.21
C TRP A 197 8.16 -3.57 -7.23
N GLY A 198 7.86 -3.06 -8.44
CA GLY A 198 8.85 -2.71 -9.47
C GLY A 198 8.62 -1.31 -10.07
N SER A 199 8.45 -1.26 -11.39
CA SER A 199 8.20 -0.04 -12.15
C SER A 199 6.80 0.55 -11.91
N GLY A 200 6.73 1.89 -11.88
CA GLY A 200 5.47 2.64 -11.91
C GLY A 200 4.96 2.97 -13.33
N ASN A 201 5.58 2.42 -14.38
CA ASN A 201 5.34 2.81 -15.77
C ASN A 201 3.89 2.55 -16.23
N THR A 202 3.22 1.55 -15.65
CA THR A 202 1.86 1.19 -16.03
C THR A 202 0.86 2.21 -15.49
N LEU A 203 1.06 2.73 -14.27
CA LEU A 203 0.32 3.90 -13.79
C LEU A 203 0.68 5.14 -14.62
N ALA A 204 1.96 5.32 -14.96
CA ALA A 204 2.39 6.46 -15.76
C ALA A 204 1.71 6.48 -17.14
N GLN A 205 1.55 5.32 -17.78
CA GLN A 205 0.78 5.19 -19.02
C GLN A 205 -0.70 5.50 -18.83
N ALA A 206 -1.32 5.00 -17.75
CA ALA A 206 -2.72 5.34 -17.44
C ALA A 206 -2.91 6.86 -17.26
N LEU A 207 -2.02 7.51 -16.50
CA LEU A 207 -2.04 8.97 -16.32
C LEU A 207 -1.78 9.72 -17.62
N TRP A 208 -0.82 9.26 -18.43
CA TRP A 208 -0.56 9.81 -19.75
C TRP A 208 -1.79 9.72 -20.66
N HIS A 209 -2.44 8.55 -20.70
CA HIS A 209 -3.67 8.35 -21.45
C HIS A 209 -4.75 9.33 -21.01
N VAL A 210 -5.07 9.38 -19.71
CA VAL A 210 -6.09 10.28 -19.16
C VAL A 210 -5.77 11.75 -19.43
N GLN A 211 -4.50 12.15 -19.30
CA GLN A 211 -4.05 13.52 -19.61
C GLN A 211 -4.27 13.90 -21.08
N ASN A 212 -4.14 12.94 -22.01
CA ASN A 212 -4.25 13.19 -23.45
C ASN A 212 -5.66 12.98 -24.01
N THR A 213 -6.56 12.31 -23.27
CA THR A 213 -7.91 11.97 -23.76
C THR A 213 -9.05 12.66 -23.00
N ARG A 214 -8.78 13.26 -21.82
CA ARG A 214 -9.81 13.89 -20.97
C ARG A 214 -9.53 15.36 -20.69
N SER A 215 -10.50 16.03 -20.07
CA SER A 215 -10.31 17.41 -19.63
C SER A 215 -9.36 17.49 -18.43
N ALA A 216 -8.79 18.68 -18.20
CA ALA A 216 -7.95 18.91 -17.02
C ALA A 216 -8.69 18.68 -15.69
N ALA A 217 -10.00 18.93 -15.65
CA ALA A 217 -10.83 18.68 -14.47
C ALA A 217 -10.98 17.17 -14.22
N ASP A 218 -11.26 16.40 -15.27
CA ASP A 218 -11.38 14.93 -15.16
C ASP A 218 -10.05 14.29 -14.76
N LEU A 219 -8.93 14.78 -15.29
CA LEU A 219 -7.59 14.35 -14.87
C LEU A 219 -7.33 14.66 -13.38
N ALA A 220 -7.70 15.85 -12.91
CA ALA A 220 -7.56 16.21 -11.51
C ALA A 220 -8.42 15.30 -10.61
N THR A 221 -9.66 15.00 -11.01
CA THR A 221 -10.53 14.04 -10.32
C THR A 221 -9.92 12.64 -10.31
N PHE A 222 -9.36 12.18 -11.44
CA PHE A 222 -8.68 10.89 -11.54
C PHE A 222 -7.50 10.81 -10.56
N ILE A 223 -6.59 11.80 -10.59
CA ILE A 223 -5.43 11.86 -9.69
C ILE A 223 -5.86 11.90 -8.22
N SER A 224 -6.95 12.60 -7.89
CA SER A 224 -7.44 12.73 -6.50
C SER A 224 -7.87 11.40 -5.87
N LYS A 225 -8.13 10.36 -6.68
CA LYS A 225 -8.49 9.01 -6.22
C LYS A 225 -7.28 8.06 -6.12
N VAL A 226 -6.15 8.40 -6.73
CA VAL A 226 -4.94 7.57 -6.73
C VAL A 226 -4.09 7.89 -5.51
N ARG A 227 -3.53 6.87 -4.85
CA ARG A 227 -2.38 6.99 -3.94
C ARG A 227 -1.30 6.04 -4.43
N VAL A 228 -0.04 6.43 -4.26
CA VAL A 228 1.10 5.56 -4.59
C VAL A 228 1.88 5.23 -3.34
N TYR A 229 2.21 3.95 -3.19
CA TYR A 229 3.29 3.49 -2.33
C TYR A 229 4.35 2.83 -3.22
N ALA A 230 5.52 3.45 -3.35
CA ALA A 230 6.62 2.94 -4.14
C ALA A 230 7.75 2.39 -3.26
N ILE A 231 8.16 1.17 -3.57
CA ILE A 231 9.35 0.52 -3.03
C ILE A 231 10.52 0.96 -3.91
N THR A 232 11.32 1.89 -3.39
CA THR A 232 12.39 2.61 -4.10
C THR A 232 11.92 3.19 -5.45
N ASP A 233 12.85 3.66 -6.29
CA ASP A 233 12.59 4.04 -7.69
C ASP A 233 13.28 3.05 -8.62
N GLN A 234 12.54 2.02 -9.04
CA GLN A 234 13.08 0.87 -9.75
C GLN A 234 13.06 1.01 -11.28
N ASP A 235 12.81 2.20 -11.80
CA ASP A 235 12.85 2.47 -13.25
C ASP A 235 14.26 2.73 -13.80
N ARG A 236 15.28 2.50 -12.98
CA ARG A 236 16.66 2.87 -13.25
C ARG A 236 17.64 1.89 -12.63
N GLY A 237 18.85 1.90 -13.15
CA GLY A 237 20.00 1.35 -12.46
C GLY A 237 20.27 2.07 -11.12
N TYR A 238 20.55 1.30 -10.05
CA TYR A 238 20.98 1.87 -8.76
C TYR A 238 22.31 2.65 -8.87
N THR A 239 23.14 2.33 -9.86
CA THR A 239 24.40 3.03 -10.15
C THR A 239 24.41 3.59 -11.57
N GLY A 240 24.97 4.80 -11.74
CA GLY A 240 25.24 5.40 -13.05
C GLY A 240 24.04 5.95 -13.82
N GLU A 241 22.82 5.44 -13.59
CA GLU A 241 21.59 5.94 -14.21
C GLU A 241 20.95 7.03 -13.35
N GLY A 242 20.62 8.18 -13.97
CA GLY A 242 19.83 9.23 -13.34
C GLY A 242 18.32 8.98 -13.45
N TYR A 243 17.52 9.92 -12.93
CA TYR A 243 16.05 9.80 -12.92
C TYR A 243 15.36 10.26 -14.21
N SER A 244 16.10 10.68 -15.24
CA SER A 244 15.52 11.29 -16.44
C SER A 244 14.61 10.37 -17.24
N ASN A 245 14.85 9.05 -17.21
CA ASN A 245 13.97 8.05 -17.82
C ASN A 245 12.99 7.41 -16.81
N SER A 246 13.03 7.79 -15.53
CA SER A 246 12.13 7.18 -14.54
C SER A 246 10.70 7.65 -14.74
N SER A 247 9.77 6.69 -14.87
CA SER A 247 8.35 7.00 -14.97
C SER A 247 7.80 7.48 -13.63
N GLN A 248 8.35 6.95 -12.54
CA GLN A 248 8.06 7.41 -11.19
C GLN A 248 8.47 8.87 -10.97
N TYR A 249 9.69 9.25 -11.40
CA TYR A 249 10.15 10.63 -11.39
C TYR A 249 9.25 11.54 -12.26
N TRP A 250 8.91 11.09 -13.47
CA TRP A 250 8.01 11.83 -14.36
C TRP A 250 6.65 12.08 -13.71
N MET A 251 6.04 11.08 -13.06
CA MET A 251 4.77 11.23 -12.37
C MET A 251 4.84 12.28 -11.25
N ARG A 252 5.84 12.19 -10.35
CA ARG A 252 6.01 13.15 -9.25
C ARG A 252 6.27 14.57 -9.75
N LYS A 253 7.00 14.72 -10.85
CA LYS A 253 7.29 16.02 -11.47
C LYS A 253 6.08 16.61 -12.20
N THR A 254 5.34 15.79 -12.93
CA THR A 254 4.23 16.23 -13.80
C THR A 254 2.95 16.45 -13.01
N PHE A 255 2.73 15.65 -11.96
CA PHE A 255 1.53 15.66 -11.12
C PHE A 255 1.91 15.86 -9.65
N PRO A 256 2.32 17.07 -9.22
CA PRO A 256 2.72 17.33 -7.84
C PRO A 256 1.58 17.16 -6.82
N SER A 257 0.32 17.08 -7.29
CA SER A 257 -0.85 16.76 -6.46
C SER A 257 -1.10 15.26 -6.28
N LEU A 258 -0.34 14.39 -6.97
CA LEU A 258 -0.41 12.94 -6.78
C LEU A 258 0.12 12.60 -5.38
N PHE A 259 -0.70 11.94 -4.58
CA PHE A 259 -0.27 11.44 -3.29
C PHE A 259 0.76 10.31 -3.49
N TYR A 260 1.96 10.48 -2.93
CA TYR A 260 3.09 9.59 -3.21
C TYR A 260 3.92 9.33 -1.95
N ILE A 261 4.08 8.05 -1.62
CA ILE A 261 5.07 7.54 -0.68
C ILE A 261 6.23 6.92 -1.48
N TRP A 262 7.44 7.35 -1.19
CA TRP A 262 8.68 6.80 -1.73
C TRP A 262 9.52 6.24 -0.59
N SER A 263 9.44 4.93 -0.43
CA SER A 263 10.04 4.18 0.66
C SER A 263 11.39 3.58 0.24
N GLU A 264 12.46 4.01 0.90
CA GLU A 264 13.81 3.43 0.77
C GLU A 264 14.12 2.43 1.89
N THR A 265 13.43 2.51 3.04
CA THR A 265 13.69 1.58 4.15
C THR A 265 12.97 0.24 4.03
N ALA A 266 11.91 0.15 3.21
CA ALA A 266 11.20 -1.11 2.98
C ALA A 266 12.12 -2.23 2.44
N TRP A 267 12.68 -2.06 1.25
CA TRP A 267 13.57 -3.09 0.68
C TRP A 267 14.83 -3.31 1.55
N GLY A 268 15.44 -2.22 2.04
CA GLY A 268 16.68 -2.27 2.81
C GLY A 268 16.52 -2.83 4.23
N GLU A 269 15.74 -2.18 5.07
CA GLU A 269 15.69 -2.42 6.52
C GLU A 269 14.67 -3.50 6.89
N TYR A 270 13.45 -3.43 6.35
CA TYR A 270 12.39 -4.40 6.67
C TYR A 270 12.80 -5.82 6.26
N GLY A 271 13.18 -6.00 5.00
CA GLY A 271 13.56 -7.32 4.51
C GLY A 271 14.87 -7.86 5.10
N SER A 272 15.84 -6.99 5.38
CA SER A 272 17.06 -7.39 6.08
C SER A 272 16.79 -7.79 7.54
N THR A 273 15.87 -7.11 8.22
CA THR A 273 15.53 -7.45 9.62
C THR A 273 14.85 -8.81 9.70
N ILE A 274 13.94 -9.11 8.76
CA ILE A 274 13.35 -10.45 8.67
C ILE A 274 14.43 -11.49 8.44
N LYS A 275 15.26 -11.30 7.41
CA LYS A 275 16.38 -12.21 7.09
C LYS A 275 17.29 -12.48 8.28
N ASN A 276 17.69 -11.43 9.00
CA ASN A 276 18.70 -11.54 10.04
C ASN A 276 18.13 -12.01 11.40
N THR A 277 16.85 -11.73 11.67
CA THR A 277 16.24 -11.94 13.00
C THR A 277 15.11 -12.96 12.99
N TYR A 278 14.25 -12.93 11.97
CA TYR A 278 13.00 -13.70 11.92
C TYR A 278 13.03 -14.90 10.95
N TRP A 279 14.09 -15.05 10.16
CA TRP A 279 14.20 -16.15 9.21
C TRP A 279 14.05 -17.56 9.81
N PRO A 280 14.55 -17.85 11.04
CA PRO A 280 14.28 -19.13 11.69
C PRO A 280 12.78 -19.43 11.86
N GLN A 281 11.95 -18.41 12.09
CA GLN A 281 10.50 -18.55 12.18
C GLN A 281 9.90 -18.80 10.80
N TYR A 282 10.36 -18.10 9.76
CA TYR A 282 9.89 -18.31 8.39
C TYR A 282 10.17 -19.73 7.90
N THR A 283 11.40 -20.21 8.08
CA THR A 283 11.79 -21.58 7.70
C THR A 283 11.02 -22.66 8.47
N SER A 284 10.73 -22.45 9.76
CA SER A 284 10.10 -23.47 10.60
C SER A 284 8.56 -23.42 10.64
N LYS A 285 7.96 -22.25 10.36
CA LYS A 285 6.52 -22.00 10.55
C LYS A 285 5.79 -21.53 9.29
N ILE A 286 6.50 -21.08 8.27
CA ILE A 286 5.90 -20.63 7.00
C ILE A 286 6.27 -21.61 5.89
N GLN A 287 7.56 -21.81 5.62
CA GLN A 287 8.00 -22.69 4.55
C GLN A 287 7.57 -24.15 4.77
N GLY A 288 6.99 -24.75 3.74
CA GLY A 288 6.52 -26.14 3.76
C GLY A 288 5.15 -26.37 4.40
N HIS A 289 4.46 -25.31 4.86
CA HIS A 289 3.13 -25.41 5.49
C HIS A 289 2.03 -24.94 4.52
N GLY A 290 1.09 -25.84 4.21
CA GLY A 290 0.05 -25.57 3.22
C GLY A 290 0.62 -25.45 1.80
N ALA A 291 -0.23 -25.16 0.82
CA ALA A 291 0.23 -24.93 -0.55
C ALA A 291 0.98 -23.59 -0.70
N LEU A 292 0.51 -22.54 -0.01
CA LEU A 292 1.15 -21.22 0.01
C LEU A 292 2.55 -21.27 0.62
N GLY A 293 2.68 -21.80 1.84
CA GLY A 293 3.98 -21.95 2.49
C GLY A 293 4.88 -22.96 1.79
N GLY A 294 4.31 -23.98 1.13
CA GLY A 294 5.06 -24.89 0.27
C GLY A 294 5.68 -24.22 -0.98
N MET A 295 5.14 -23.08 -1.41
CA MET A 295 5.65 -22.29 -2.52
C MET A 295 6.58 -21.15 -2.06
N TYR A 296 6.56 -20.80 -0.77
CA TYR A 296 7.34 -19.69 -0.23
C TYR A 296 8.85 -19.94 -0.40
N PRO A 297 9.55 -19.20 -1.29
CA PRO A 297 10.94 -19.47 -1.62
C PRO A 297 11.89 -19.09 -0.49
N THR A 298 13.15 -19.50 -0.62
CA THR A 298 14.21 -18.98 0.25
C THR A 298 14.72 -17.68 -0.33
N TRP A 299 14.87 -16.66 0.52
CA TRP A 299 15.41 -15.37 0.11
C TRP A 299 16.75 -15.49 -0.60
N LYS A 300 17.03 -14.55 -1.50
CA LYS A 300 18.34 -14.41 -2.17
C LYS A 300 19.10 -13.17 -1.72
N TYR A 301 18.40 -12.05 -1.58
CA TYR A 301 18.98 -10.77 -1.15
C TYR A 301 18.45 -10.37 0.22
N ILE A 302 17.13 -10.14 0.27
CA ILE A 302 16.33 -9.80 1.45
C ILE A 302 15.02 -10.62 1.41
N VAL A 303 14.19 -10.49 2.45
CA VAL A 303 12.88 -11.18 2.52
C VAL A 303 11.75 -10.17 2.34
N GLU A 304 10.80 -10.41 1.45
CA GLU A 304 9.56 -9.62 1.28
C GLU A 304 9.79 -8.09 1.23
N GLY A 305 10.70 -7.62 0.36
CA GLY A 305 11.04 -6.19 0.23
C GLY A 305 9.83 -5.29 -0.02
N ASP A 306 8.80 -5.84 -0.66
CA ASP A 306 7.63 -5.11 -1.12
C ASP A 306 6.45 -5.14 -0.16
N SER A 307 6.44 -6.07 0.79
CA SER A 307 5.34 -6.24 1.71
C SER A 307 4.95 -4.98 2.50
N PRO A 308 5.88 -4.09 2.89
CA PRO A 308 5.53 -2.82 3.52
C PRO A 308 4.49 -1.99 2.75
N SER A 309 4.45 -2.09 1.42
CA SER A 309 3.53 -1.31 0.57
C SER A 309 2.05 -1.64 0.79
N TRP A 310 1.72 -2.93 1.01
CA TRP A 310 0.36 -3.35 1.30
C TRP A 310 0.09 -3.42 2.81
N LEU A 311 1.11 -3.71 3.63
CA LEU A 311 1.02 -3.63 5.08
C LEU A 311 0.72 -2.21 5.58
N HIS A 312 1.14 -1.17 4.86
CA HIS A 312 0.75 0.22 5.11
C HIS A 312 -0.78 0.42 5.18
N LEU A 313 -1.54 -0.43 4.49
CA LEU A 313 -2.99 -0.40 4.42
C LEU A 313 -3.65 -1.23 5.52
N TRP A 314 -2.87 -1.96 6.34
CA TRP A 314 -3.42 -2.80 7.38
C TRP A 314 -4.19 -1.94 8.41
N PRO A 315 -5.46 -2.23 8.66
CA PRO A 315 -6.34 -1.30 9.35
C PRO A 315 -6.11 -1.31 10.88
N GLY A 316 -6.35 -0.18 11.53
CA GLY A 316 -6.34 -0.02 12.99
C GLY A 316 -5.16 0.79 13.54
N LEU A 317 -3.95 0.57 13.01
CA LEU A 317 -2.74 1.21 13.53
C LEU A 317 -2.54 2.65 13.00
N ASN A 318 -2.74 2.87 11.71
CA ASN A 318 -2.58 4.17 11.05
C ASN A 318 -3.75 4.49 10.12
N ASP A 319 -3.94 5.77 9.81
CA ASP A 319 -4.65 6.19 8.60
C ASP A 319 -3.65 6.13 7.44
N PRO A 320 -3.87 5.32 6.40
CA PRO A 320 -2.94 5.24 5.29
C PRO A 320 -2.82 6.57 4.52
N ASN A 321 -3.79 7.49 4.63
CA ASN A 321 -3.71 8.84 4.04
C ASN A 321 -2.89 9.83 4.87
N ASP A 322 -2.39 9.45 6.05
CA ASP A 322 -1.46 10.25 6.86
C ASP A 322 -0.15 9.46 7.12
N PRO A 323 0.81 9.50 6.17
CA PRO A 323 2.06 8.74 6.28
C PRO A 323 3.00 9.21 7.40
N SER A 324 2.68 10.33 8.06
CA SER A 324 3.44 10.81 9.24
C SER A 324 3.14 9.97 10.49
N GLN A 325 2.02 9.26 10.51
CA GLN A 325 1.71 8.24 11.49
C GLN A 325 2.57 7.01 11.21
N TYR A 326 3.18 6.45 12.25
CA TYR A 326 3.82 5.15 12.05
C TYR A 326 2.77 4.06 11.84
N GLY A 327 3.07 3.15 10.94
CA GLY A 327 2.27 1.98 10.61
C GLY A 327 3.14 0.75 10.35
N PHE A 328 2.51 -0.31 9.84
CA PHE A 328 3.23 -1.54 9.48
C PHE A 328 4.12 -1.37 8.24
N GLY A 329 3.78 -0.40 7.38
CA GLY A 329 4.60 0.00 6.24
C GLY A 329 5.73 1.00 6.56
N GLY A 330 5.90 1.40 7.82
CA GLY A 330 6.91 2.40 8.21
C GLY A 330 6.32 3.75 8.59
N ARG A 331 7.14 4.81 8.48
CA ARG A 331 6.77 6.19 8.82
C ARG A 331 7.52 7.17 7.94
N PHE A 332 6.83 8.19 7.43
CA PHE A 332 7.36 9.04 6.37
C PHE A 332 7.23 10.52 6.70
N ILE A 333 8.18 11.30 6.19
CA ILE A 333 8.17 12.76 6.28
C ILE A 333 8.01 13.32 4.88
N TYR A 334 7.09 14.28 4.71
CA TYR A 334 6.93 14.95 3.42
C TYR A 334 8.12 15.88 3.16
N GLY A 335 8.85 15.61 2.08
CA GLY A 335 10.09 16.32 1.79
C GLY A 335 10.61 16.07 0.38
N THR A 336 11.80 16.57 0.10
CA THR A 336 12.49 16.30 -1.16
C THR A 336 12.95 14.84 -1.19
N GLY A 337 12.61 14.13 -2.26
CA GLY A 337 12.98 12.72 -2.43
C GLY A 337 14.46 12.52 -2.78
N PRO A 338 14.92 11.26 -2.86
CA PRO A 338 16.28 10.88 -3.28
C PRO A 338 16.76 11.46 -4.63
N ASP A 339 15.85 11.95 -5.49
CA ASP A 339 16.20 12.63 -6.74
C ASP A 339 16.65 14.09 -6.57
N GLY A 340 16.53 14.65 -5.36
CA GLY A 340 16.91 16.03 -5.04
C GLY A 340 16.02 17.10 -5.67
N GLN A 341 14.90 16.74 -6.30
CA GLN A 341 14.07 17.64 -7.09
C GLN A 341 12.57 17.54 -6.79
N THR A 342 12.02 16.33 -6.78
CA THR A 342 10.59 16.09 -6.57
C THR A 342 10.29 15.91 -5.09
N LYS A 343 9.02 16.10 -4.70
CA LYS A 343 8.56 15.95 -3.32
C LYS A 343 7.63 14.76 -3.18
N ALA A 344 7.79 14.05 -2.08
CA ALA A 344 6.96 12.90 -1.68
C ALA A 344 7.03 12.73 -0.16
N TYR A 345 6.18 11.88 0.40
CA TYR A 345 6.44 11.29 1.70
C TYR A 345 7.60 10.31 1.55
N THR A 346 8.70 10.51 2.27
CA THR A 346 9.91 9.70 2.12
C THR A 346 10.54 9.39 3.47
N ASP A 347 11.31 8.31 3.50
CA ASP A 347 12.07 7.80 4.65
C ASP A 347 13.55 7.56 4.30
N ASN A 348 14.09 8.23 3.29
CA ASN A 348 15.41 7.93 2.71
C ASN A 348 16.60 7.98 3.70
N THR A 349 16.91 9.16 4.27
CA THR A 349 18.09 9.34 5.12
C THR A 349 17.81 10.19 6.34
N GLY A 350 18.70 10.15 7.33
CA GLY A 350 18.62 10.97 8.53
C GLY A 350 17.40 10.64 9.41
N ASP A 351 16.72 11.68 9.88
CA ASP A 351 15.55 11.56 10.75
C ASP A 351 14.38 10.77 10.12
N PRO A 352 13.96 11.02 8.86
CA PRO A 352 12.95 10.18 8.20
C PRO A 352 13.26 8.68 8.26
N ALA A 353 14.50 8.28 7.93
CA ALA A 353 14.92 6.88 7.96
C ALA A 353 14.93 6.29 9.37
N ASN A 354 15.40 7.07 10.36
CA ASN A 354 15.40 6.65 11.75
C ASN A 354 13.98 6.40 12.28
N GLN A 355 13.02 7.26 11.92
CA GLN A 355 11.63 7.11 12.33
C GLN A 355 10.96 5.91 11.67
N SER A 356 11.25 5.66 10.38
CA SER A 356 10.72 4.49 9.68
C SER A 356 11.30 3.18 10.24
N ARG A 357 12.61 3.10 10.49
CA ARG A 357 13.23 1.95 11.18
C ARG A 357 12.60 1.67 12.53
N ALA A 358 12.40 2.70 13.35
CA ALA A 358 11.76 2.54 14.66
C ALA A 358 10.30 2.05 14.56
N ALA A 359 9.60 2.39 13.47
CA ALA A 359 8.26 1.88 13.19
C ALA A 359 8.28 0.39 12.80
N ILE A 360 9.22 0.01 11.92
CA ILE A 360 9.45 -1.37 11.51
C ILE A 360 9.78 -2.22 12.74
N ASP A 361 10.81 -1.85 13.51
CA ASP A 361 11.25 -2.58 14.71
C ASP A 361 10.11 -2.80 15.72
N ARG A 362 9.25 -1.80 15.88
CA ARG A 362 8.13 -1.86 16.82
C ARG A 362 7.06 -2.86 16.41
N THR A 363 6.88 -3.09 15.11
CA THR A 363 5.72 -3.82 14.59
C THR A 363 6.06 -5.17 13.99
N LEU A 364 7.31 -5.41 13.58
CA LEU A 364 7.70 -6.57 12.78
C LEU A 364 7.43 -7.93 13.46
N GLN A 365 7.55 -7.99 14.80
CA GLN A 365 7.19 -9.20 15.55
C GLN A 365 5.71 -9.56 15.37
N ASP A 366 4.81 -8.57 15.42
CA ASP A 366 3.37 -8.80 15.28
C ASP A 366 3.00 -9.15 13.85
N GLN A 367 3.68 -8.54 12.88
CA GLN A 367 3.52 -8.88 11.46
C GLN A 367 3.94 -10.32 11.20
N THR A 368 5.11 -10.72 11.70
CA THR A 368 5.62 -12.09 11.57
C THR A 368 4.68 -13.11 12.23
N ASN A 369 4.22 -12.82 13.45
CA ASN A 369 3.27 -13.69 14.15
C ASN A 369 1.94 -13.78 13.38
N ASN A 370 1.46 -12.67 12.82
CA ASN A 370 0.26 -12.67 12.02
C ASN A 370 0.40 -13.56 10.78
N PHE A 371 1.52 -13.46 10.07
CA PHE A 371 1.76 -14.30 8.90
C PHE A 371 1.80 -15.79 9.27
N ILE A 372 2.50 -16.15 10.35
CA ILE A 372 2.54 -17.52 10.85
C ILE A 372 1.14 -18.06 11.12
N SER A 373 0.29 -17.31 11.85
CA SER A 373 -1.08 -17.77 12.11
C SER A 373 -1.92 -17.90 10.84
N ARG A 374 -1.66 -17.05 9.84
CA ARG A 374 -2.31 -17.14 8.52
C ARG A 374 -1.90 -18.39 7.76
N ILE A 375 -0.64 -18.78 7.85
CA ILE A 375 -0.17 -20.05 7.28
C ILE A 375 -0.70 -21.25 8.07
N ASP A 376 -0.85 -21.15 9.40
CA ASP A 376 -1.55 -22.18 10.20
C ASP A 376 -2.99 -22.35 9.72
N TRP A 377 -3.71 -21.25 9.46
CA TRP A 377 -5.05 -21.30 8.86
C TRP A 377 -5.03 -21.88 7.45
N ALA A 378 -4.11 -21.47 6.59
CA ALA A 378 -3.99 -22.02 5.23
C ALA A 378 -3.84 -23.55 5.26
N THR A 379 -2.97 -24.03 6.16
CA THR A 379 -2.63 -25.44 6.28
C THR A 379 -3.74 -26.27 6.92
N ASN A 380 -4.31 -25.79 8.03
CA ASN A 380 -5.13 -26.62 8.91
C ASN A 380 -6.60 -26.17 8.98
N GLY A 381 -6.90 -24.95 8.52
CA GLY A 381 -8.19 -24.30 8.72
C GLY A 381 -8.43 -23.83 10.16
N THR A 382 -7.38 -23.87 10.99
CA THR A 382 -7.37 -23.50 12.41
C THR A 382 -6.06 -22.81 12.76
N GLY A 383 -6.09 -21.87 13.69
CA GLY A 383 -4.98 -21.02 14.06
C GLY A 383 -5.47 -19.92 15.00
N ASN A 384 -4.58 -19.30 15.76
CA ASN A 384 -4.92 -18.26 16.73
C ASN A 384 -5.47 -17.01 16.03
N ARG A 385 -6.54 -16.38 16.52
CA ARG A 385 -7.19 -15.19 15.93
C ARG A 385 -6.94 -13.95 16.77
N ASN A 386 -6.70 -12.84 16.09
CA ASN A 386 -6.46 -11.56 16.75
C ASN A 386 -7.63 -11.15 17.68
N PRO A 387 -7.35 -10.43 18.78
CA PRO A 387 -8.38 -9.84 19.63
C PRO A 387 -9.37 -8.93 18.90
N ASN A 388 -10.65 -8.99 19.27
CA ASN A 388 -11.69 -8.07 18.86
C ASN A 388 -11.69 -6.83 19.77
N LEU A 389 -10.93 -5.81 19.36
CA LEU A 389 -10.68 -4.62 20.16
C LEU A 389 -11.89 -3.68 20.26
N VAL A 390 -12.20 -3.24 21.47
CA VAL A 390 -13.23 -2.24 21.79
C VAL A 390 -12.62 -1.15 22.66
N VAL A 391 -12.87 0.12 22.32
CA VAL A 391 -12.45 1.28 23.12
C VAL A 391 -13.65 2.17 23.34
N ASN A 392 -14.05 2.41 24.60
CA ASN A 392 -15.22 3.22 24.94
C ASN A 392 -16.51 2.82 24.19
N ASN A 393 -16.78 1.51 24.10
CA ASN A 393 -17.88 0.90 23.32
C ASN A 393 -17.80 1.09 21.79
N ASP A 394 -16.71 1.67 21.27
CA ASP A 394 -16.44 1.74 19.85
C ASP A 394 -15.61 0.52 19.42
N ASN A 395 -16.09 -0.21 18.41
CA ASN A 395 -15.43 -1.39 17.85
C ASN A 395 -14.94 -1.16 16.41
N GLY A 396 -14.12 -2.08 15.90
CA GLY A 396 -13.57 -2.00 14.54
C GLY A 396 -12.21 -1.30 14.48
N TYR A 397 -11.87 -0.82 13.28
CA TYR A 397 -10.49 -0.40 12.95
C TYR A 397 -10.33 1.10 12.68
N THR A 398 -11.42 1.84 12.51
CA THR A 398 -11.36 3.28 12.22
C THR A 398 -10.74 4.04 13.41
N PRO A 399 -9.89 5.05 13.22
CA PRO A 399 -9.39 5.83 14.35
C PRO A 399 -10.52 6.43 15.20
N LEU A 400 -10.48 6.24 16.52
CA LEU A 400 -11.44 6.84 17.44
C LEU A 400 -11.12 8.33 17.61
N THR A 401 -12.03 9.22 17.24
CA THR A 401 -11.82 10.67 17.40
C THR A 401 -12.57 11.19 18.62
N LEU A 402 -11.87 11.88 19.51
CA LEU A 402 -12.40 12.51 20.71
C LEU A 402 -12.03 13.99 20.75
N THR A 403 -12.74 14.76 21.58
CA THR A 403 -12.42 16.15 21.90
C THR A 403 -12.13 16.31 23.38
N ALA A 404 -11.15 17.14 23.73
CA ALA A 404 -10.81 17.41 25.13
C ALA A 404 -10.32 18.85 25.35
N THR A 405 -10.56 19.40 26.53
CA THR A 405 -10.02 20.71 26.91
C THR A 405 -8.59 20.56 27.43
N PRO A 406 -7.65 21.47 27.09
CA PRO A 406 -6.31 21.47 27.68
C PRO A 406 -6.35 21.46 29.22
N GLY A 407 -5.51 20.63 29.85
CA GLY A 407 -5.50 20.43 31.30
C GLY A 407 -6.55 19.45 31.84
N SER A 408 -7.48 18.97 31.02
CA SER A 408 -8.46 17.94 31.44
C SER A 408 -7.86 16.53 31.46
N THR A 409 -8.63 15.58 31.96
CA THR A 409 -8.31 14.15 31.89
C THR A 409 -9.31 13.46 30.96
N VAL A 410 -8.80 12.70 29.99
CA VAL A 410 -9.59 11.80 29.15
C VAL A 410 -9.44 10.38 29.68
N THR A 411 -10.55 9.71 29.93
CA THR A 411 -10.57 8.30 30.35
C THR A 411 -10.96 7.41 29.18
N LEU A 412 -10.12 6.41 28.89
CA LEU A 412 -10.39 5.36 27.91
C LEU A 412 -10.54 4.02 28.64
N THR A 413 -11.44 3.16 28.16
CA THR A 413 -11.61 1.80 28.66
C THR A 413 -11.61 0.79 27.51
N THR A 414 -11.00 -0.37 27.76
CA THR A 414 -11.02 -1.54 26.85
C THR A 414 -12.15 -2.53 27.17
N THR A 415 -13.05 -2.19 28.09
CA THR A 415 -14.23 -3.00 28.41
C THR A 415 -15.01 -3.35 27.15
N GLY A 416 -15.32 -4.64 26.98
CA GLY A 416 -15.97 -5.19 25.77
C GLY A 416 -14.98 -5.79 24.77
N THR A 417 -13.68 -5.58 24.94
CA THR A 417 -12.66 -6.29 24.16
C THR A 417 -12.70 -7.78 24.49
N THR A 418 -12.63 -8.61 23.45
CA THR A 418 -12.68 -10.08 23.58
C THR A 418 -11.61 -10.74 22.73
N ASP A 419 -11.21 -11.95 23.11
CA ASP A 419 -10.39 -12.82 22.30
C ASP A 419 -11.26 -13.95 21.73
N PRO A 420 -11.32 -14.15 20.41
CA PRO A 420 -12.16 -15.18 19.79
C PRO A 420 -11.84 -16.61 20.26
N ASP A 421 -10.62 -16.85 20.73
CA ASP A 421 -10.11 -18.15 21.14
C ASP A 421 -10.01 -18.28 22.67
N GLY A 422 -10.47 -17.26 23.41
CA GLY A 422 -10.49 -17.23 24.87
C GLY A 422 -9.14 -16.93 25.52
N ASN A 423 -8.15 -16.45 24.75
CA ASN A 423 -6.85 -16.07 25.27
C ASN A 423 -6.91 -14.81 26.15
N ALA A 424 -5.93 -14.67 27.04
CA ALA A 424 -5.77 -13.48 27.86
C ALA A 424 -5.15 -12.34 27.05
N ILE A 425 -5.63 -11.11 27.24
CA ILE A 425 -5.21 -9.93 26.47
C ILE A 425 -4.38 -8.98 27.33
N THR A 426 -3.23 -8.58 26.80
CA THR A 426 -2.38 -7.52 27.34
C THR A 426 -2.58 -6.21 26.57
N TYR A 427 -2.77 -5.11 27.29
CA TYR A 427 -2.98 -3.78 26.71
C TYR A 427 -1.76 -2.88 26.90
N THR A 428 -1.25 -2.33 25.81
CA THR A 428 -0.17 -1.34 25.82
C THR A 428 -0.66 -0.05 25.19
N TRP A 429 -0.48 1.07 25.91
CA TRP A 429 -0.86 2.40 25.46
C TRP A 429 0.38 3.24 25.21
N THR A 430 0.46 3.86 24.03
CA THR A 430 1.60 4.71 23.64
C THR A 430 1.11 6.03 23.05
N HIS A 431 1.89 7.09 23.25
CA HIS A 431 1.72 8.37 22.56
C HIS A 431 2.57 8.34 21.28
N ASP A 432 1.94 8.56 20.12
CA ASP A 432 2.65 8.72 18.86
C ASP A 432 2.97 10.19 18.61
N THR A 433 4.25 10.52 18.74
CA THR A 433 4.77 11.88 18.57
C THR A 433 5.07 12.24 17.12
N GLY A 434 4.57 11.48 16.14
CA GLY A 434 4.78 11.77 14.71
C GLY A 434 3.87 12.75 14.06
N THR A 435 2.72 12.99 14.68
CA THR A 435 1.72 13.89 14.15
C THR A 435 1.04 14.61 15.30
N GLY A 436 0.61 15.85 15.05
CA GLY A 436 -0.01 16.69 16.07
C GLY A 436 0.94 17.08 17.21
N TYR A 437 0.49 16.88 18.45
CA TYR A 437 1.23 17.24 19.65
C TYR A 437 2.37 16.26 19.91
N THR A 438 3.60 16.75 20.00
CA THR A 438 4.81 15.91 20.14
C THR A 438 5.41 15.91 21.54
N GLY A 439 4.87 16.72 22.46
CA GLY A 439 5.34 16.78 23.84
C GLY A 439 4.95 15.55 24.68
N THR A 440 5.42 15.51 25.91
CA THR A 440 5.08 14.43 26.85
C THR A 440 3.59 14.42 27.16
N VAL A 441 2.99 13.23 27.16
CA VAL A 441 1.62 12.95 27.60
C VAL A 441 1.67 11.88 28.68
N ASN A 442 1.10 12.17 29.85
CA ASN A 442 1.08 11.23 30.97
C ASN A 442 -0.10 10.26 30.82
N LEU A 443 0.21 8.97 30.81
CA LEU A 443 -0.75 7.87 30.72
C LEU A 443 -0.72 7.08 32.04
N THR A 444 -1.86 6.88 32.67
CA THR A 444 -1.99 6.05 33.89
C THR A 444 -3.03 4.97 33.67
N THR A 445 -2.60 3.71 33.68
CA THR A 445 -3.45 2.54 33.42
C THR A 445 -3.75 1.79 34.72
N THR A 446 -5.01 1.41 34.92
CA THR A 446 -5.46 0.56 36.02
C THR A 446 -6.50 -0.43 35.50
N GLY A 447 -6.15 -1.71 35.45
CA GLY A 447 -6.99 -2.73 34.83
C GLY A 447 -7.24 -2.43 33.35
N THR A 448 -8.51 -2.36 32.95
CA THR A 448 -8.94 -2.06 31.57
C THR A 448 -9.06 -0.57 31.28
N THR A 449 -8.76 0.31 32.24
CA THR A 449 -8.95 1.76 32.12
C THR A 449 -7.62 2.50 32.06
N THR A 450 -7.50 3.46 31.15
CA THR A 450 -6.34 4.34 31.00
C THR A 450 -6.78 5.80 31.03
N ASN A 451 -6.18 6.56 31.95
CA ASN A 451 -6.37 8.00 32.06
C ASN A 451 -5.24 8.73 31.34
N ILE A 452 -5.61 9.70 30.52
CA ILE A 452 -4.72 10.54 29.72
C ILE A 452 -4.84 11.95 30.27
N GLN A 453 -3.76 12.47 30.86
CA GLN A 453 -3.72 13.85 31.28
C GLN A 453 -3.37 14.73 30.09
N ILE A 454 -4.32 15.56 29.65
CA ILE A 454 -4.16 16.44 28.49
C ILE A 454 -3.27 17.63 28.91
N PRO A 455 -2.08 17.82 28.30
CA PRO A 455 -1.23 18.96 28.63
C PRO A 455 -1.93 20.30 28.38
N THR A 456 -1.64 21.32 29.19
CA THR A 456 -2.30 22.63 29.12
C THR A 456 -1.92 23.43 27.87
N ASN A 457 -0.78 23.10 27.25
CA ASN A 457 -0.23 23.75 26.05
C ASN A 457 -0.67 23.08 24.73
N THR A 458 -1.83 22.41 24.73
CA THR A 458 -2.27 21.61 23.57
C THR A 458 -3.28 22.32 22.67
N ALA A 459 -3.95 23.39 23.11
CA ALA A 459 -5.03 24.04 22.38
C ALA A 459 -4.80 24.13 20.85
N GLY A 460 -5.74 23.59 20.06
CA GLY A 460 -5.67 23.52 18.61
C GLY A 460 -4.84 22.37 18.03
N GLN A 461 -4.23 21.53 18.88
CA GLN A 461 -3.44 20.37 18.45
C GLN A 461 -4.22 19.07 18.65
N THR A 462 -3.72 18.00 18.04
CA THR A 462 -4.27 16.64 18.23
C THR A 462 -3.24 15.78 18.94
N ILE A 463 -3.64 15.08 19.99
CA ILE A 463 -2.83 14.08 20.68
C ILE A 463 -3.19 12.71 20.10
N SER A 464 -2.20 11.98 19.59
CA SER A 464 -2.42 10.67 19.00
C SER A 464 -1.99 9.54 19.93
N ILE A 465 -2.95 8.80 20.48
CA ILE A 465 -2.70 7.64 21.34
C ILE A 465 -2.92 6.36 20.55
N ILE A 466 -2.10 5.35 20.80
CA ILE A 466 -2.23 4.02 20.20
C ILE A 466 -2.43 3.00 21.30
N LEU A 467 -3.47 2.19 21.13
CA LEU A 467 -3.70 0.98 21.89
C LEU A 467 -3.25 -0.22 21.08
N ARG A 468 -2.33 -1.01 21.63
CA ARG A 468 -2.02 -2.37 21.19
C ARG A 468 -2.64 -3.35 22.17
N ALA A 469 -3.54 -4.21 21.69
CA ALA A 469 -4.10 -5.33 22.44
C ALA A 469 -3.54 -6.63 21.87
N ALA A 470 -2.73 -7.35 22.64
CA ALA A 470 -2.14 -8.61 22.21
C ALA A 470 -2.59 -9.76 23.09
N ASP A 471 -2.99 -10.85 22.45
CA ASP A 471 -3.33 -12.10 23.13
C ASP A 471 -2.08 -12.86 23.59
N ASN A 472 -2.28 -13.93 24.36
CA ASN A 472 -1.25 -14.90 24.71
C ASN A 472 -1.40 -16.24 23.98
N GLY A 473 -2.03 -16.23 22.81
CA GLY A 473 -2.12 -17.41 21.94
C GLY A 473 -0.77 -17.76 21.31
N THR A 474 -0.75 -18.80 20.47
CA THR A 474 0.47 -19.24 19.77
C THR A 474 0.25 -19.26 18.25
N PRO A 475 0.95 -18.39 17.49
CA PRO A 475 1.73 -17.26 17.97
C PRO A 475 0.83 -16.18 18.59
N SER A 476 1.41 -15.29 19.41
CA SER A 476 0.69 -14.16 20.00
C SER A 476 0.28 -13.17 18.90
N LEU A 477 -1.01 -12.82 18.84
CA LEU A 477 -1.54 -11.88 17.86
C LEU A 477 -1.97 -10.57 18.50
N ALA A 478 -1.74 -9.49 17.76
CA ALA A 478 -2.09 -8.14 18.18
C ALA A 478 -3.16 -7.51 17.27
N THR A 479 -4.01 -6.71 17.88
CA THR A 479 -4.91 -5.76 17.23
C THR A 479 -4.60 -4.36 17.75
N TYR A 480 -4.71 -3.38 16.86
CA TYR A 480 -4.38 -1.98 17.15
C TYR A 480 -5.60 -1.08 16.99
N ARG A 481 -5.67 -0.02 17.81
CA ARG A 481 -6.57 1.11 17.61
C ARG A 481 -5.81 2.40 17.84
N ARG A 482 -5.89 3.32 16.88
CA ARG A 482 -5.48 4.72 17.06
C ARG A 482 -6.63 5.57 17.61
N ILE A 483 -6.31 6.45 18.54
CA ILE A 483 -7.23 7.40 19.18
C ILE A 483 -6.66 8.81 18.95
N GLN A 484 -7.46 9.68 18.34
CA GLN A 484 -7.12 11.05 18.02
C GLN A 484 -7.89 12.00 18.94
N ILE A 485 -7.20 12.62 19.90
CA ILE A 485 -7.81 13.55 20.86
C ILE A 485 -7.54 14.97 20.38
N LYS A 486 -8.55 15.59 19.77
CA LYS A 486 -8.50 16.99 19.32
C LYS A 486 -8.69 17.90 20.51
N THR A 487 -7.75 18.81 20.72
CA THR A 487 -7.79 19.72 21.87
C THR A 487 -8.29 21.10 21.46
N SER A 488 -9.27 21.61 22.20
CA SER A 488 -9.95 22.88 21.90
C SER A 488 -10.30 23.65 23.16
#